data_AF-A0A6B7Q515-F1
#
_entry.id   AF-A0A6B7Q515-F1
#
_cell.length_a   1.000
_cell.length_b   1.000
_cell.length_c   1.000
_cell.angle_alpha   90.00
_cell.angle_beta   90.00
_cell.angle_gamma   90.00
#
_symmetry.space_group_name_H-M   'P 1'
#
loop_
_entity.id
_entity.type
_entity.pdbx_description
1 polymer ?
#
loop_
_entity_poly.entity_id
_entity_poly.type
_entity_poly.pdbx_seq_one_letter_code
_entity_poly.pdbx_strand_id
1 'polypeptide(L)'
;MLPVDELKAVRARVTECLALASSRFGRVFPEIPVRFDLTGRTAGMYRYRIDKHTGKPKDQEFRFNRILAKENLRTFLDDTCPHEVAHYITRTIWGMEPSSHGAEWQGIMRDVFKLDPSRCHSMDTSRAVKKSFVYRCGCKGKDHKLSTTKHNRVQRKAAILQCKTCGEILEFVQQAEKAPAPVISKLFISTSGPALDSAQADRIAKLIIDHQVNQVVVDCLITGERHRQLLSKKLNVPLASVTRHPTPDTLPGGVTHAIVFGDGQDERQGRVAKAFEQRGVKVRMVRAGVG
;
A
#
# COMPACT_ATOMS: atom_id res chain seq x y z
N MET A 1 -11.34 -14.96 13.23
CA MET A 1 -11.36 -14.13 11.99
C MET A 1 -10.14 -14.50 11.16
N LEU A 2 -10.31 -14.84 9.89
CA LEU A 2 -9.19 -15.06 8.98
C LEU A 2 -8.44 -13.73 8.75
N PRO A 3 -7.13 -13.75 8.47
CA PRO A 3 -6.39 -12.54 8.09
C PRO A 3 -7.03 -11.91 6.86
N VAL A 4 -7.50 -10.66 6.97
CA VAL A 4 -7.98 -9.90 5.82
C VAL A 4 -6.76 -9.44 5.04
N ASP A 5 -6.69 -9.77 3.75
CA ASP A 5 -5.75 -9.09 2.85
C ASP A 5 -6.35 -7.74 2.46
N GLU A 6 -5.86 -6.67 3.08
CA GLU A 6 -6.42 -5.32 2.96
C GLU A 6 -6.39 -4.83 1.50
N LEU A 7 -5.35 -5.20 0.75
CA LEU A 7 -5.22 -4.79 -0.66
C LEU A 7 -6.20 -5.55 -1.55
N LYS A 8 -6.44 -6.83 -1.25
CA LYS A 8 -7.49 -7.61 -1.92
C LYS A 8 -8.87 -7.04 -1.62
N ALA A 9 -9.14 -6.66 -0.37
CA ALA A 9 -10.41 -6.03 0.03
C ALA A 9 -10.63 -4.70 -0.71
N VAL A 10 -9.60 -3.86 -0.83
CA VAL A 10 -9.67 -2.61 -1.63
C VAL A 10 -10.00 -2.88 -3.10
N ARG A 11 -9.36 -3.87 -3.73
CA ARG A 11 -9.70 -4.26 -5.12
C ARG A 11 -11.14 -4.71 -5.25
N ALA A 12 -11.59 -5.58 -4.34
CA ALA A 12 -12.96 -6.10 -4.34
C ALA A 12 -13.97 -4.96 -4.19
N ARG A 13 -13.68 -3.97 -3.34
CA ARG A 13 -14.56 -2.81 -3.17
C ARG A 13 -14.61 -1.92 -4.40
N VAL A 14 -13.50 -1.73 -5.11
CA VAL A 14 -13.51 -1.03 -6.40
C VAL A 14 -14.43 -1.74 -7.40
N THR A 15 -14.27 -3.05 -7.56
CA THR A 15 -15.14 -3.88 -8.43
C THR A 15 -16.62 -3.75 -8.04
N GLU A 16 -16.92 -3.82 -6.74
CA GLU A 16 -18.28 -3.64 -6.24
C GLU A 16 -18.85 -2.25 -6.57
N CYS A 17 -18.09 -1.18 -6.37
CA CYS A 17 -18.52 0.18 -6.72
C CYS A 17 -18.80 0.32 -8.22
N LEU A 18 -17.98 -0.30 -9.08
CA LEU A 18 -18.22 -0.32 -10.54
C LEU A 18 -19.50 -1.08 -10.89
N ALA A 19 -19.80 -2.18 -10.20
CA ALA A 19 -21.02 -2.95 -10.39
C ALA A 19 -22.27 -2.16 -9.95
N LEU A 20 -22.22 -1.50 -8.79
CA LEU A 20 -23.29 -0.63 -8.30
C LEU A 20 -23.59 0.51 -9.27
N ALA A 21 -22.54 1.16 -9.78
CA ALA A 21 -22.70 2.20 -10.79
C ALA A 21 -23.26 1.65 -12.10
N SER A 22 -22.78 0.49 -12.55
CA SER A 22 -23.27 -0.14 -13.77
C SER A 22 -24.77 -0.43 -13.69
N SER A 23 -25.22 -0.95 -12.54
CA SER A 23 -26.64 -1.18 -12.25
C SER A 23 -27.44 0.13 -12.26
N ARG A 24 -26.96 1.18 -11.58
CA ARG A 24 -27.67 2.48 -11.53
C ARG A 24 -27.86 3.11 -12.90
N PHE A 25 -26.81 3.12 -13.72
CA PHE A 25 -26.78 3.84 -14.99
C PHE A 25 -27.17 2.99 -16.19
N GLY A 26 -27.47 1.70 -16.01
CA GLY A 26 -27.85 0.80 -17.10
C GLY A 26 -26.75 0.62 -18.15
N ARG A 27 -25.48 0.78 -17.78
CA ARG A 27 -24.33 0.70 -18.69
C ARG A 27 -23.13 0.05 -18.00
N VAL A 28 -22.30 -0.64 -18.75
CA VAL A 28 -21.09 -1.27 -18.21
C VAL A 28 -19.99 -0.22 -18.01
N PHE A 29 -19.42 -0.19 -16.79
CA PHE A 29 -18.16 0.49 -16.51
C PHE A 29 -17.03 -0.55 -16.44
N PRO A 30 -16.09 -0.55 -17.41
CA PRO A 30 -15.04 -1.57 -17.45
C PRO A 30 -14.09 -1.42 -16.25
N GLU A 31 -13.59 -2.56 -15.77
CA GLU A 31 -12.51 -2.54 -14.78
C GLU A 31 -11.24 -1.94 -15.38
N ILE A 32 -10.62 -1.04 -14.63
CA ILE A 32 -9.32 -0.44 -14.95
C ILE A 32 -8.28 -0.88 -13.90
N PRO A 33 -6.98 -0.89 -14.24
CA PRO A 33 -5.93 -1.31 -13.32
C PRO A 33 -5.99 -0.60 -11.96
N VAL A 34 -5.99 -1.40 -10.88
CA VAL A 34 -5.82 -0.91 -9.50
C VAL A 34 -4.35 -1.10 -9.10
N ARG A 35 -3.69 -0.02 -8.67
CA ARG A 35 -2.29 0.02 -8.22
C ARG A 35 -2.18 0.50 -6.78
N PHE A 36 -1.16 0.01 -6.07
CA PHE A 36 -0.86 0.38 -4.68
C PHE A 36 0.52 1.02 -4.56
N ASP A 37 0.72 2.09 -5.32
CA ASP A 37 2.02 2.72 -5.54
C ASP A 37 2.05 4.21 -5.13
N LEU A 38 0.96 4.73 -4.54
CA LEU A 38 0.98 6.06 -3.93
C LEU A 38 1.79 6.05 -2.64
N THR A 39 2.44 7.18 -2.39
CA THR A 39 3.20 7.46 -1.17
C THR A 39 2.85 8.87 -0.69
N GLY A 40 3.21 9.22 0.55
CA GLY A 40 2.86 10.52 1.11
C GLY A 40 1.45 10.55 1.68
N ARG A 41 0.80 11.71 1.55
CA ARG A 41 -0.49 12.01 2.20
C ARG A 41 -1.71 11.66 1.34
N THR A 42 -1.51 11.39 0.05
CA THR A 42 -2.61 11.03 -0.86
C THR A 42 -3.03 9.59 -0.59
N ALA A 43 -4.32 9.36 -0.33
CA ALA A 43 -4.87 8.03 -0.04
C ALA A 43 -5.32 7.28 -1.29
N GLY A 44 -6.07 7.95 -2.16
CA GLY A 44 -6.55 7.47 -3.45
C GLY A 44 -6.31 8.50 -4.55
N MET A 45 -6.29 8.03 -5.79
CA MET A 45 -6.30 8.86 -6.99
C MET A 45 -6.78 8.05 -8.19
N TYR A 46 -7.83 8.51 -8.83
CA TYR A 46 -8.14 8.15 -10.21
C TYR A 46 -7.25 8.96 -11.17
N ARG A 47 -6.48 8.25 -12.01
CA ARG A 47 -5.55 8.85 -12.97
C ARG A 47 -5.91 8.40 -14.37
N TYR A 48 -5.76 9.32 -15.32
CA TYR A 48 -5.88 9.06 -16.74
C TYR A 48 -4.94 9.98 -17.52
N ARG A 49 -4.69 9.66 -18.78
CA ARG A 49 -4.11 10.57 -19.77
C ARG A 49 -5.18 10.92 -20.80
N ILE A 50 -5.03 12.08 -21.43
CA ILE A 50 -5.87 12.44 -22.57
C ILE A 50 -5.15 12.04 -23.85
N ASP A 51 -5.85 11.32 -24.71
CA ASP A 51 -5.39 11.12 -26.06
C ASP A 51 -5.53 12.42 -26.86
N LYS A 52 -4.40 12.91 -27.40
CA LYS A 52 -4.36 14.21 -28.09
C LYS A 52 -5.16 14.24 -29.40
N HIS A 53 -5.43 13.08 -30.02
CA HIS A 53 -6.14 13.02 -31.29
C HIS A 53 -7.63 12.85 -31.09
N THR A 54 -8.03 12.02 -30.13
CA THR A 54 -9.46 11.72 -29.89
C THR A 54 -10.08 12.55 -28.78
N GLY A 55 -9.28 13.24 -27.96
CA GLY A 55 -9.73 13.93 -26.75
C GLY A 55 -10.22 13.00 -25.63
N LYS A 56 -10.16 11.68 -25.83
CA LYS A 56 -10.72 10.69 -24.90
C LYS A 56 -9.71 10.28 -23.83
N PRO A 57 -10.16 9.87 -22.62
CA PRO A 57 -9.31 9.26 -21.63
C PRO A 57 -8.64 7.97 -22.13
N LYS A 58 -7.36 7.82 -21.87
CA LYS A 58 -6.56 6.61 -22.06
C LYS A 58 -5.68 6.35 -20.84
N ASP A 59 -5.12 5.15 -20.74
CA ASP A 59 -4.24 4.75 -19.63
C ASP A 59 -4.86 5.04 -18.26
N GLN A 60 -6.14 4.71 -18.13
CA GLN A 60 -6.93 4.93 -16.92
C GLN A 60 -6.49 3.94 -15.84
N GLU A 61 -6.29 4.42 -14.61
CA GLU A 61 -5.91 3.59 -13.47
C GLU A 61 -6.41 4.17 -12.14
N PHE A 62 -6.77 3.30 -11.21
CA PHE A 62 -6.94 3.65 -9.81
C PHE A 62 -5.62 3.44 -9.07
N ARG A 63 -5.18 4.44 -8.33
CA ARG A 63 -3.95 4.37 -7.53
C ARG A 63 -4.30 4.61 -6.07
N PHE A 64 -3.78 3.76 -5.20
CA PHE A 64 -4.00 3.83 -3.76
C PHE A 64 -2.68 3.82 -3.00
N ASN A 65 -2.70 4.38 -1.81
CA ASN A 65 -1.56 4.37 -0.91
C ASN A 65 -1.56 3.09 -0.08
N ARG A 66 -0.57 2.24 -0.35
CA ARG A 66 -0.48 0.91 0.28
C ARG A 66 -0.45 0.97 1.80
N ILE A 67 0.30 1.90 2.37
CA ILE A 67 0.47 2.01 3.83
C ILE A 67 -0.84 2.48 4.45
N LEU A 68 -1.44 3.54 3.90
CA LEU A 68 -2.71 4.05 4.40
C LEU A 68 -3.85 3.05 4.26
N ALA A 69 -3.89 2.28 3.16
CA ALA A 69 -4.90 1.25 2.93
C ALA A 69 -4.84 0.13 3.99
N LYS A 70 -3.64 -0.30 4.37
CA LYS A 70 -3.45 -1.33 5.41
C LYS A 70 -3.80 -0.80 6.80
N GLU A 71 -3.45 0.45 7.08
CA GLU A 71 -3.66 1.06 8.41
C GLU A 71 -5.10 1.57 8.61
N ASN A 72 -5.82 1.86 7.53
CA ASN A 72 -7.13 2.50 7.55
C ASN A 72 -8.11 1.79 6.61
N LEU A 73 -8.13 0.45 6.61
CA LEU A 73 -8.92 -0.34 5.66
C LEU A 73 -10.38 0.11 5.62
N ARG A 74 -11.01 0.32 6.78
CA ARG A 74 -12.41 0.76 6.85
C ARG A 74 -12.64 2.07 6.12
N THR A 75 -11.80 3.09 6.35
CA THR A 75 -11.86 4.37 5.63
C THR A 75 -11.69 4.18 4.12
N PHE A 76 -10.84 3.24 3.70
CA PHE A 76 -10.69 2.93 2.29
C PHE A 76 -11.96 2.30 1.68
N LEU A 77 -12.59 1.37 2.40
CA LEU A 77 -13.78 0.67 1.90
C LEU A 77 -15.02 1.57 1.90
N ASP A 78 -15.18 2.36 2.96
CA ASP A 78 -16.35 3.18 3.23
C ASP A 78 -16.29 4.52 2.48
N ASP A 79 -15.11 4.99 2.09
CA ASP A 79 -14.95 6.31 1.46
C ASP A 79 -13.97 6.34 0.29
N THR A 80 -12.68 6.00 0.49
CA THR A 80 -11.66 6.28 -0.53
C THR A 80 -11.88 5.53 -1.84
N CYS A 81 -12.30 4.26 -1.80
CA CYS A 81 -12.60 3.50 -3.02
C CYS A 81 -13.83 4.07 -3.75
N PRO A 82 -14.99 4.24 -3.09
CA PRO A 82 -16.14 4.95 -3.68
C PRO A 82 -15.77 6.31 -4.27
N HIS A 83 -14.96 7.11 -3.56
CA HIS A 83 -14.53 8.44 -3.98
C HIS A 83 -13.80 8.41 -5.33
N GLU A 84 -12.79 7.55 -5.47
CA GLU A 84 -12.02 7.44 -6.72
C GLU A 84 -12.86 6.85 -7.85
N VAL A 85 -13.72 5.87 -7.55
CA VAL A 85 -14.62 5.29 -8.54
C VAL A 85 -15.66 6.31 -9.01
N ALA A 86 -16.14 7.19 -8.13
CA ALA A 86 -17.03 8.29 -8.51
C ALA A 86 -16.36 9.26 -9.49
N HIS A 87 -15.06 9.58 -9.33
CA HIS A 87 -14.33 10.39 -10.33
C HIS A 87 -14.31 9.72 -11.71
N TYR A 88 -14.06 8.41 -11.74
CA TYR A 88 -14.03 7.63 -12.98
C TYR A 88 -15.40 7.59 -13.68
N ILE A 89 -16.47 7.29 -12.94
CA ILE A 89 -17.84 7.28 -13.47
C ILE A 89 -18.23 8.67 -13.96
N THR A 90 -17.95 9.71 -13.15
CA THR A 90 -18.24 11.11 -13.49
C THR A 90 -17.62 11.49 -14.82
N ARG A 91 -16.33 11.17 -15.01
CA ARG A 91 -15.61 11.40 -16.26
C ARG A 91 -16.21 10.63 -17.43
N THR A 92 -16.62 9.40 -17.20
CA THR A 92 -17.13 8.48 -18.24
C THR A 92 -18.51 8.87 -18.74
N ILE A 93 -19.36 9.46 -17.90
CA ILE A 93 -20.71 9.90 -18.27
C ILE A 93 -20.69 11.33 -18.80
N TRP A 94 -20.06 12.26 -18.09
CA TRP A 94 -20.17 13.70 -18.37
C TRP A 94 -18.93 14.33 -19.02
N GLY A 95 -17.86 13.56 -19.24
CA GLY A 95 -16.71 14.04 -19.99
C GLY A 95 -15.84 15.04 -19.22
N MET A 96 -15.42 16.11 -19.90
CA MET A 96 -14.16 16.78 -19.59
C MET A 96 -14.18 17.70 -18.35
N GLU A 97 -15.35 18.17 -17.91
CA GLU A 97 -15.43 19.04 -16.73
C GLU A 97 -16.77 18.95 -15.96
N PRO A 98 -16.94 17.91 -15.15
CA PRO A 98 -17.55 18.10 -13.85
C PRO A 98 -16.44 18.52 -12.89
N SER A 99 -16.62 19.62 -12.15
CA SER A 99 -15.69 19.97 -11.07
C SER A 99 -15.39 18.73 -10.22
N SER A 100 -14.15 18.55 -9.74
CA SER A 100 -13.69 17.30 -9.13
C SER A 100 -14.62 16.77 -8.01
N HIS A 101 -15.43 17.64 -7.41
CA HIS A 101 -16.46 17.24 -6.43
C HIS A 101 -17.79 17.99 -6.68
N GLY A 102 -18.17 18.11 -7.96
CA GLY A 102 -19.36 18.79 -8.46
C GLY A 102 -20.67 18.02 -8.25
N ALA A 103 -21.78 18.56 -8.77
CA ALA A 103 -23.11 17.99 -8.54
C ALA A 103 -23.22 16.53 -9.01
N GLU A 104 -22.61 16.20 -10.15
CA GLU A 104 -22.58 14.86 -10.73
C GLU A 104 -21.85 13.88 -9.81
N TRP A 105 -20.65 14.26 -9.37
CA TRP A 105 -19.83 13.45 -8.47
C TRP A 105 -20.55 13.24 -7.13
N GLN A 106 -21.12 14.31 -6.56
CA GLN A 106 -21.87 14.22 -5.31
C GLN A 106 -23.14 13.38 -5.44
N GLY A 107 -23.80 13.45 -6.60
CA GLY A 107 -24.95 12.61 -6.95
C GLY A 107 -24.57 11.13 -6.96
N ILE A 108 -23.41 10.77 -7.54
CA ILE A 108 -22.93 9.37 -7.48
C ILE A 108 -22.70 8.94 -6.02
N MET A 109 -22.01 9.76 -5.22
CA MET A 109 -21.74 9.42 -3.82
C MET A 109 -23.02 9.15 -3.04
N ARG A 110 -24.02 10.04 -3.13
CA ARG A 110 -25.29 9.92 -2.39
C ARG A 110 -26.23 8.88 -2.98
N ASP A 111 -26.41 8.87 -4.30
CA ASP A 111 -27.47 8.11 -4.95
C ASP A 111 -27.05 6.70 -5.34
N VAL A 112 -25.76 6.50 -5.65
CA VAL A 112 -25.21 5.18 -6.01
C VAL A 112 -24.58 4.52 -4.80
N PHE A 113 -23.67 5.21 -4.11
CA PHE A 113 -22.90 4.61 -3.02
C PHE A 113 -23.53 4.78 -1.65
N LYS A 114 -24.56 5.63 -1.52
CA LYS A 114 -25.25 5.93 -0.26
C LYS A 114 -24.30 6.51 0.80
N LEU A 115 -23.38 7.36 0.36
CA LEU A 115 -22.34 7.99 1.17
C LEU A 115 -22.44 9.51 1.12
N ASP A 116 -22.02 10.15 2.21
CA ASP A 116 -21.84 11.60 2.24
C ASP A 116 -20.64 12.01 1.36
N PRO A 117 -20.78 13.02 0.48
CA PRO A 117 -19.70 13.51 -0.39
C PRO A 117 -18.62 14.31 0.37
N SER A 118 -18.01 13.71 1.39
CA SER A 118 -16.90 14.30 2.11
C SER A 118 -15.64 14.36 1.23
N ARG A 119 -14.90 15.47 1.35
CA ARG A 119 -13.65 15.71 0.61
C ARG A 119 -12.40 15.42 1.43
N CYS A 120 -12.52 15.35 2.76
CA CYS A 120 -11.37 15.31 3.65
C CYS A 120 -11.60 14.32 4.78
N HIS A 121 -10.69 13.36 4.86
CA HIS A 121 -10.54 12.49 6.02
C HIS A 121 -9.15 12.67 6.61
N SER A 122 -9.10 12.77 7.93
CA SER A 122 -7.84 12.82 8.66
C SER A 122 -7.35 11.41 8.89
N MET A 123 -6.22 11.04 8.28
CA MET A 123 -5.50 9.81 8.57
C MET A 123 -4.12 10.16 9.10
N ASP A 124 -3.59 9.32 10.00
CA ASP A 124 -2.16 9.42 10.30
C ASP A 124 -1.37 9.04 9.05
N THR A 125 -0.50 9.95 8.62
CA THR A 125 0.33 9.81 7.42
C THR A 125 1.81 9.69 7.77
N SER A 126 2.15 9.60 9.07
CA SER A 126 3.51 9.57 9.59
C SER A 126 4.39 8.49 8.95
N ARG A 127 3.85 7.29 8.71
CA ARG A 127 4.54 6.17 8.05
C ARG A 127 4.56 6.26 6.53
N ALA A 128 3.49 6.81 5.94
CA ALA A 128 3.34 6.93 4.49
C ALA A 128 4.17 8.07 3.88
N VAL A 129 4.45 9.12 4.66
CA VAL A 129 5.27 10.27 4.23
C VAL A 129 6.75 9.90 4.20
N LYS A 130 7.43 10.22 3.10
CA LYS A 130 8.86 9.97 2.94
C LYS A 130 9.72 10.88 3.81
N LYS A 131 9.42 12.18 3.81
CA LYS A 131 10.10 13.22 4.59
C LYS A 131 9.08 14.25 5.03
N SER A 132 9.20 14.72 6.26
CA SER A 132 8.48 15.89 6.76
C SER A 132 9.46 16.81 7.46
N PHE A 133 9.18 18.10 7.43
CA PHE A 133 10.06 19.13 7.95
C PHE A 133 9.30 19.94 8.98
N VAL A 134 9.86 20.05 10.19
CA VAL A 134 9.27 20.78 11.31
C VAL A 134 9.66 22.24 11.20
N TYR A 135 8.65 23.09 11.24
CA TYR A 135 8.78 24.54 11.28
C TYR A 135 8.09 25.09 12.53
N ARG A 136 8.59 26.20 13.07
CA ARG A 136 8.00 26.90 14.22
C ARG A 136 7.79 28.37 13.93
N CYS A 137 6.94 28.98 14.73
CA CYS A 137 6.77 30.42 14.88
C CYS A 137 6.80 30.74 16.39
N GLY A 138 6.59 31.99 16.78
CA GLY A 138 6.49 32.43 18.17
C GLY A 138 5.29 31.87 18.94
N CYS A 139 4.37 31.15 18.31
CA CYS A 139 3.31 30.43 19.01
C CYS A 139 3.90 29.33 19.91
N LYS A 140 3.68 29.44 21.23
CA LYS A 140 4.14 28.44 22.21
C LYS A 140 3.57 27.05 21.92
N GLY A 141 4.47 26.06 21.82
CA GLY A 141 4.11 24.64 21.66
C GLY A 141 3.57 24.25 20.27
N LYS A 142 3.75 25.10 19.25
CA LYS A 142 3.15 24.88 17.93
C LYS A 142 4.17 24.46 16.87
N ASP A 143 4.09 23.20 16.46
CA ASP A 143 4.90 22.66 15.36
C ASP A 143 4.11 22.56 14.06
N HIS A 144 4.72 23.03 12.97
CA HIS A 144 4.18 22.99 11.62
C HIS A 144 4.91 21.93 10.78
N LYS A 145 4.24 20.82 10.47
CA LYS A 145 4.81 19.74 9.64
C LYS A 145 4.60 20.00 8.15
N LEU A 146 5.64 20.52 7.49
CA LEU A 146 5.64 20.79 6.06
C LEU A 146 5.99 19.55 5.22
N SER A 147 5.49 19.53 3.98
CA SER A 147 5.86 18.57 2.96
C SER A 147 7.20 18.95 2.31
N THR A 148 7.86 17.98 1.66
CA THR A 148 9.10 18.23 0.91
C THR A 148 8.95 19.35 -0.13
N THR A 149 7.83 19.41 -0.85
CA THR A 149 7.59 20.46 -1.84
C THR A 149 7.55 21.85 -1.19
N LYS A 150 6.83 22.01 -0.07
CA LYS A 150 6.76 23.29 0.65
C LYS A 150 8.11 23.68 1.23
N HIS A 151 8.79 22.74 1.89
CA HIS A 151 10.14 22.95 2.40
C HIS A 151 11.09 23.42 1.30
N ASN A 152 11.14 22.72 0.16
CA ASN A 152 12.01 23.08 -0.96
C ASN A 152 11.69 24.46 -1.56
N ARG A 153 10.42 24.88 -1.59
CA ARG A 153 10.04 26.23 -2.04
C ARG A 153 10.54 27.30 -1.08
N VAL A 154 10.43 27.08 0.23
CA VAL A 154 10.99 27.98 1.25
C VAL A 154 12.51 28.04 1.15
N GLN A 155 13.18 26.89 1.03
CA GLN A 155 14.65 26.82 0.91
C GLN A 155 15.18 27.56 -0.32
N ARG A 156 14.45 27.51 -1.43
CA ARG A 156 14.80 28.26 -2.67
C ARG A 156 14.30 29.71 -2.67
N LYS A 157 13.80 30.22 -1.55
CA LYS A 157 13.21 31.57 -1.41
C LYS A 157 12.07 31.84 -2.40
N ALA A 158 11.43 30.80 -2.92
CA ALA A 158 10.32 30.88 -3.87
C ALA A 158 8.95 30.99 -3.18
N ALA A 159 8.90 30.87 -1.85
CA ALA A 159 7.71 31.08 -1.04
C ALA A 159 8.10 31.47 0.39
N ILE A 160 7.35 32.40 0.98
CA ILE A 160 7.37 32.70 2.41
C ILE A 160 6.10 32.10 3.00
N LEU A 161 6.24 31.30 4.06
CA LEU A 161 5.10 30.68 4.73
C LEU A 161 4.89 31.36 6.08
N GLN A 162 3.67 31.80 6.33
CA GLN A 162 3.27 32.44 7.57
C GLN A 162 2.36 31.52 8.39
N CYS A 163 2.47 31.63 9.71
CA CYS A 163 1.55 30.97 10.63
C CYS A 163 0.16 31.60 10.50
N LYS A 164 -0.86 30.78 10.26
CA LYS A 164 -2.26 31.25 10.18
C LYS A 164 -2.82 31.82 11.49
N THR A 165 -2.10 31.71 12.60
CA THR A 165 -2.57 32.16 13.94
C THR A 165 -1.88 33.46 14.35
N CYS A 166 -0.55 33.53 14.30
CA CYS A 166 0.19 34.74 14.68
C CYS A 166 0.67 35.59 13.50
N GLY A 167 0.55 35.12 12.26
CA GLY A 167 1.03 35.83 11.06
C GLY A 167 2.54 35.80 10.85
N GLU A 168 3.32 35.36 11.84
CA GLU A 168 4.78 35.30 11.76
C GLU A 168 5.28 34.28 10.73
N ILE A 169 6.50 34.53 10.24
CA ILE A 169 7.18 33.64 9.30
C ILE A 169 7.51 32.32 10.00
N LEU A 170 7.26 31.22 9.30
CA LEU A 170 7.65 29.89 9.74
C LEU A 170 9.15 29.67 9.53
N GLU A 171 9.86 29.37 10.61
CA GLU A 171 11.28 29.07 10.61
C GLU A 171 11.54 27.57 10.65
N PHE A 172 12.51 27.11 9.86
CA PHE A 172 12.87 25.70 9.81
C PHE A 172 13.63 25.31 11.08
N VAL A 173 13.20 24.22 11.72
CA VAL A 173 13.84 23.69 12.92
C VAL A 173 14.64 22.43 12.60
N GLN A 174 13.96 21.41 12.08
CA GLN A 174 14.59 20.12 11.80
C GLN A 174 13.77 19.29 10.82
N GLN A 175 14.40 18.29 10.22
CA GLN A 175 13.65 17.22 9.55
C GLN A 175 12.97 16.36 10.62
N ALA A 176 11.69 16.09 10.46
CA ALA A 176 10.97 15.18 11.34
C ALA A 176 11.48 13.75 11.14
N GLU A 177 11.58 13.00 12.24
CA GLU A 177 11.82 11.56 12.19
C GLU A 177 10.65 10.87 11.49
N LYS A 178 10.98 9.88 10.66
CA LYS A 178 9.98 9.05 10.01
C LYS A 178 9.49 8.03 11.03
N ALA A 179 8.18 7.85 11.13
CA ALA A 179 7.63 6.80 11.97
C ALA A 179 8.23 5.43 11.58
N PRO A 180 8.63 4.61 12.56
CA PRO A 180 9.30 3.34 12.28
C PRO A 180 8.37 2.41 11.50
N ALA A 181 8.96 1.61 10.61
CA ALA A 181 8.23 0.53 9.96
C ALA A 181 7.94 -0.59 10.98
N PRO A 182 6.83 -1.34 10.85
CA PRO A 182 6.60 -2.54 11.60
C PRO A 182 7.73 -3.52 11.39
N VAL A 183 8.12 -4.19 12.48
CA VAL A 183 9.25 -5.11 12.47
C VAL A 183 8.75 -6.54 12.34
N ILE A 184 9.29 -7.27 11.38
CA ILE A 184 9.24 -8.73 11.31
C ILE A 184 10.51 -9.24 12.00
N SER A 185 10.35 -9.68 13.25
CA SER A 185 11.47 -10.17 14.07
C SER A 185 12.16 -11.38 13.43
N LYS A 186 11.38 -12.32 12.90
CA LYS A 186 11.87 -13.51 12.21
C LYS A 186 10.86 -13.94 11.13
N LEU A 187 11.30 -13.88 9.88
CA LEU A 187 10.55 -14.30 8.70
C LEU A 187 10.95 -15.72 8.30
N PHE A 188 9.98 -16.61 8.12
CA PHE A 188 10.21 -17.91 7.50
C PHE A 188 9.81 -17.89 6.02
N ILE A 189 10.62 -18.51 5.15
CA ILE A 189 10.36 -18.61 3.72
C ILE A 189 10.47 -20.07 3.28
N SER A 190 9.40 -20.60 2.67
CA SER A 190 9.39 -21.96 2.12
C SER A 190 8.97 -21.98 0.65
N THR A 191 9.56 -22.91 -0.09
CA THR A 191 9.27 -23.19 -1.51
C THR A 191 9.14 -24.69 -1.73
N SER A 192 8.30 -25.09 -2.67
CA SER A 192 8.13 -26.50 -3.10
C SER A 192 9.40 -27.13 -3.68
N GLY A 193 10.29 -26.31 -4.25
CA GLY A 193 11.53 -26.75 -4.87
C GLY A 193 12.78 -26.16 -4.19
N PRO A 194 13.97 -26.63 -4.59
CA PRO A 194 15.23 -26.26 -3.95
C PRO A 194 15.76 -24.88 -4.33
N ALA A 195 15.21 -24.27 -5.38
CA ALA A 195 15.67 -23.00 -5.91
C ALA A 195 14.69 -21.87 -5.56
N LEU A 196 15.26 -20.76 -5.11
CA LEU A 196 14.58 -19.46 -4.99
C LEU A 196 15.14 -18.51 -6.04
N ASP A 197 14.37 -18.22 -7.08
CA ASP A 197 14.79 -17.33 -8.16
C ASP A 197 14.61 -15.84 -7.81
N SER A 198 15.10 -14.95 -8.68
CA SER A 198 14.96 -13.50 -8.48
C SER A 198 13.50 -13.04 -8.51
N ALA A 199 12.63 -13.68 -9.29
CA ALA A 199 11.22 -13.29 -9.39
C ALA A 199 10.46 -13.61 -8.09
N GLN A 200 10.71 -14.77 -7.50
CA GLN A 200 10.22 -15.16 -6.18
C GLN A 200 10.76 -14.21 -5.10
N ALA A 201 12.06 -13.90 -5.12
CA ALA A 201 12.65 -12.92 -4.21
C ALA A 201 11.99 -11.54 -4.31
N ASP A 202 11.71 -11.07 -5.54
CA ASP A 202 11.02 -9.80 -5.78
C ASP A 202 9.56 -9.83 -5.29
N ARG A 203 8.88 -10.98 -5.42
CA ARG A 203 7.52 -11.16 -4.86
C ARG A 203 7.53 -11.11 -3.34
N ILE A 204 8.50 -11.77 -2.68
CA ILE A 204 8.69 -11.70 -1.23
C ILE A 204 8.90 -10.26 -0.80
N ALA A 205 9.87 -9.56 -1.42
CA ALA A 205 10.16 -8.16 -1.12
C ALA A 205 8.91 -7.27 -1.28
N LYS A 206 8.10 -7.47 -2.33
CA LYS A 206 6.83 -6.75 -2.54
C LYS A 206 5.78 -7.03 -1.47
N LEU A 207 5.70 -8.26 -0.95
CA LEU A 207 4.73 -8.63 0.10
C LEU A 207 5.03 -7.93 1.43
N ILE A 208 6.31 -7.74 1.74
CA ILE A 208 6.78 -7.15 3.00
C ILE A 208 7.48 -5.78 2.83
N ILE A 209 7.26 -5.10 1.70
CA ILE A 209 7.90 -3.81 1.36
C ILE A 209 7.69 -2.72 2.41
N ASP A 210 6.63 -2.83 3.19
CA ASP A 210 6.23 -1.93 4.26
C ASP A 210 6.76 -2.33 5.65
N HIS A 211 7.61 -3.36 5.75
CA HIS A 211 8.17 -3.89 6.99
C HIS A 211 9.70 -3.81 7.01
N GLN A 212 10.26 -3.68 8.20
CA GLN A 212 11.66 -3.98 8.47
C GLN A 212 11.78 -5.45 8.87
N VAL A 213 12.76 -6.18 8.33
CA VAL A 213 13.01 -7.59 8.69
C VAL A 213 14.31 -7.68 9.47
N ASN A 214 14.30 -8.36 10.62
CA ASN A 214 15.51 -8.55 11.43
C ASN A 214 16.22 -9.86 11.07
N GLN A 215 15.46 -10.95 10.94
CA GLN A 215 16.01 -12.27 10.65
C GLN A 215 15.18 -12.99 9.59
N VAL A 216 15.84 -13.76 8.74
CA VAL A 216 15.21 -14.64 7.75
C VAL A 216 15.67 -16.08 8.01
N VAL A 217 14.72 -17.00 8.02
CA VAL A 217 14.97 -18.44 8.04
C VAL A 217 14.36 -19.05 6.79
N VAL A 218 15.20 -19.62 5.93
CA VAL A 218 14.73 -20.35 4.74
C VAL A 218 14.54 -21.82 5.08
N ASP A 219 13.56 -22.45 4.45
CA ASP A 219 13.29 -23.87 4.55
C ASP A 219 14.52 -24.71 4.18
N CYS A 220 14.64 -25.91 4.77
CA CYS A 220 15.74 -26.84 4.51
C CYS A 220 15.86 -27.25 3.05
N LEU A 221 14.76 -27.22 2.29
CA LEU A 221 14.76 -27.54 0.86
C LEU A 221 15.51 -26.51 0.03
N ILE A 222 15.54 -25.24 0.46
CA ILE A 222 16.25 -24.16 -0.25
C ILE A 222 17.75 -24.33 -0.01
N THR A 223 18.46 -24.80 -1.03
CA THR A 223 19.87 -25.20 -0.93
C THR A 223 20.77 -24.31 -1.77
N GLY A 224 21.91 -23.90 -1.19
CA GLY A 224 22.92 -23.09 -1.87
C GLY A 224 23.00 -21.65 -1.36
N GLU A 225 24.23 -21.18 -1.17
CA GLU A 225 24.53 -19.86 -0.59
C GLU A 225 24.00 -18.69 -1.43
N ARG A 226 23.92 -18.88 -2.75
CA ARG A 226 23.38 -17.89 -3.69
C ARG A 226 21.97 -17.40 -3.31
N HIS A 227 21.11 -18.27 -2.77
CA HIS A 227 19.74 -17.91 -2.40
C HIS A 227 19.72 -17.07 -1.12
N ARG A 228 20.62 -17.33 -0.17
CA ARG A 228 20.80 -16.51 1.04
C ARG A 228 21.33 -15.13 0.69
N GLN A 229 22.32 -15.05 -0.20
CA GLN A 229 22.84 -13.78 -0.72
C GLN A 229 21.76 -12.97 -1.46
N LEU A 230 20.96 -13.63 -2.29
CA LEU A 230 19.85 -13.01 -3.00
C LEU A 230 18.83 -12.41 -2.03
N LEU A 231 18.40 -13.17 -1.02
CA LEU A 231 17.45 -12.70 -0.01
C LEU A 231 18.04 -11.59 0.86
N SER A 232 19.30 -11.72 1.29
CA SER A 232 20.03 -10.70 2.04
C SER A 232 20.00 -9.36 1.30
N LYS A 233 20.33 -9.38 0.00
CA LYS A 233 20.31 -8.19 -0.86
C LYS A 233 18.90 -7.63 -1.07
N LYS A 234 17.92 -8.48 -1.41
CA LYS A 234 16.56 -8.05 -1.77
C LYS A 234 15.75 -7.55 -0.57
N LEU A 235 15.99 -8.12 0.61
CA LEU A 235 15.28 -7.76 1.85
C LEU A 235 16.06 -6.79 2.73
N ASN A 236 17.29 -6.43 2.33
CA ASN A 236 18.19 -5.58 3.11
C ASN A 236 18.42 -6.12 4.54
N VAL A 237 18.72 -7.42 4.64
CA VAL A 237 18.99 -8.14 5.89
C VAL A 237 20.44 -8.60 5.85
N PRO A 238 21.24 -8.43 6.94
CA PRO A 238 22.61 -8.94 6.98
C PRO A 238 22.68 -10.43 6.64
N LEU A 239 23.66 -10.85 5.85
CA LEU A 239 23.78 -12.26 5.41
C LEU A 239 23.87 -13.23 6.61
N ALA A 240 24.52 -12.83 7.69
CA ALA A 240 24.60 -13.59 8.95
C ALA A 240 23.22 -13.84 9.59
N SER A 241 22.23 -12.98 9.32
CA SER A 241 20.86 -13.09 9.81
C SER A 241 19.92 -13.79 8.83
N VAL A 242 20.43 -14.26 7.69
CA VAL A 242 19.70 -15.15 6.76
C VAL A 242 20.22 -16.57 6.97
N THR A 243 19.43 -17.42 7.61
CA THR A 243 19.83 -18.78 8.03
C THR A 243 18.98 -19.84 7.35
N ARG A 244 19.49 -21.07 7.24
CA ARG A 244 18.71 -22.21 6.76
C ARG A 244 18.24 -23.04 7.95
N HIS A 245 16.98 -23.46 7.93
CA HIS A 245 16.46 -24.42 8.89
C HIS A 245 17.06 -25.82 8.60
N PRO A 246 17.55 -26.57 9.61
CA PRO A 246 18.37 -27.75 9.36
C PRO A 246 17.59 -28.97 8.86
N THR A 247 16.33 -29.15 9.25
CA THR A 247 15.57 -30.39 8.97
C THR A 247 14.18 -30.11 8.39
N PRO A 248 13.62 -31.01 7.57
CA PRO A 248 12.24 -30.88 7.08
C PRO A 248 11.19 -31.22 8.14
N ASP A 249 11.58 -31.94 9.20
CA ASP A 249 10.65 -32.52 10.19
C ASP A 249 10.26 -31.54 11.31
N THR A 250 10.98 -30.44 11.41
CA THR A 250 10.76 -29.43 12.45
C THR A 250 10.50 -28.06 11.82
N LEU A 251 9.91 -27.16 12.58
CA LEU A 251 9.74 -25.76 12.19
C LEU A 251 10.40 -24.83 13.20
N PRO A 252 11.12 -23.79 12.75
CA PRO A 252 11.86 -22.90 13.63
C PRO A 252 10.94 -22.17 14.61
N GLY A 253 11.43 -22.00 15.84
CA GLY A 253 10.77 -21.23 16.89
C GLY A 253 10.94 -19.71 16.72
N GLY A 254 10.00 -18.95 17.29
CA GLY A 254 10.04 -17.48 17.31
C GLY A 254 9.79 -16.81 15.96
N VAL A 255 9.30 -17.55 14.97
CA VAL A 255 8.83 -17.00 13.69
C VAL A 255 7.56 -16.18 13.95
N THR A 256 7.50 -14.96 13.41
CA THR A 256 6.30 -14.12 13.50
C THR A 256 5.55 -14.02 12.18
N HIS A 257 6.24 -14.22 11.06
CA HIS A 257 5.68 -14.20 9.73
C HIS A 257 6.24 -15.36 8.90
N ALA A 258 5.40 -15.97 8.07
CA ALA A 258 5.82 -17.00 7.12
C ALA A 258 5.28 -16.69 5.71
N ILE A 259 6.14 -16.81 4.71
CA ILE A 259 5.77 -16.77 3.30
C ILE A 259 6.02 -18.15 2.72
N VAL A 260 4.94 -18.79 2.25
CA VAL A 260 4.94 -20.18 1.84
C VAL A 260 4.51 -20.23 0.38
N PHE A 261 5.42 -20.65 -0.50
CA PHE A 261 5.13 -20.82 -1.92
C PHE A 261 4.61 -22.22 -2.17
N GLY A 262 3.44 -22.33 -2.78
CA GLY A 262 2.85 -23.61 -3.20
C GLY A 262 1.89 -23.42 -4.36
N ASP A 263 1.66 -24.46 -5.13
CA ASP A 263 0.69 -24.51 -6.24
C ASP A 263 -0.72 -24.94 -5.79
N GLY A 264 -0.87 -25.33 -4.53
CA GLY A 264 -2.12 -25.83 -3.95
C GLY A 264 -2.26 -27.36 -3.99
N GLN A 265 -1.35 -28.06 -4.69
CA GLN A 265 -1.25 -29.52 -4.68
C GLN A 265 -0.10 -30.01 -3.79
N ASP A 266 0.84 -29.12 -3.45
CA ASP A 266 1.91 -29.43 -2.51
C ASP A 266 1.40 -29.59 -1.05
N GLU A 267 1.15 -30.85 -0.66
CA GLU A 267 0.72 -31.23 0.68
C GLU A 267 1.71 -30.82 1.78
N ARG A 268 3.02 -30.71 1.47
CA ARG A 268 4.01 -30.27 2.45
C ARG A 268 3.82 -28.79 2.75
N GLN A 269 3.69 -27.95 1.72
CA GLN A 269 3.51 -26.51 1.89
C GLN A 269 2.21 -26.20 2.64
N GLY A 270 1.13 -26.94 2.34
CA GLY A 270 -0.12 -26.86 3.10
C GLY A 270 0.04 -27.20 4.58
N ARG A 271 0.79 -28.26 4.91
CA ARG A 271 1.09 -28.65 6.30
C ARG A 271 1.94 -27.60 7.03
N VAL A 272 2.98 -27.07 6.38
CA VAL A 272 3.85 -26.03 6.94
C VAL A 272 3.05 -24.76 7.25
N ALA A 273 2.21 -24.31 6.32
CA ALA A 273 1.35 -23.15 6.53
C ALA A 273 0.41 -23.34 7.72
N LYS A 274 -0.31 -24.47 7.76
CA LYS A 274 -1.24 -24.78 8.85
C LYS A 274 -0.55 -24.86 10.20
N ALA A 275 0.64 -25.46 10.27
CA ALA A 275 1.42 -25.56 11.49
C ALA A 275 1.86 -24.19 12.03
N PHE A 276 2.22 -23.24 11.15
CA PHE A 276 2.53 -21.88 11.54
C PHE A 276 1.29 -21.08 11.97
N GLU A 277 0.17 -21.23 11.26
CA GLU A 277 -1.11 -20.60 11.63
C GLU A 277 -1.56 -21.04 13.03
N GLN A 278 -1.43 -22.33 13.36
CA GLN A 278 -1.71 -22.86 14.70
C GLN A 278 -0.80 -22.27 15.79
N ARG A 279 0.39 -21.79 15.44
CA ARG A 279 1.32 -21.08 16.34
C ARG A 279 1.07 -19.57 16.38
N GLY A 280 -0.01 -19.08 15.76
CA GLY A 280 -0.33 -17.64 15.69
C GLY A 280 0.57 -16.84 14.75
N VAL A 281 1.33 -17.51 13.88
CA VAL A 281 2.19 -16.84 12.89
C VAL A 281 1.35 -16.28 11.76
N LYS A 282 1.69 -15.08 11.29
CA LYS A 282 1.05 -14.49 10.11
C LYS A 282 1.57 -15.17 8.84
N VAL A 283 0.78 -16.09 8.30
CA VAL A 283 1.13 -16.86 7.11
C VAL A 283 0.56 -16.21 5.85
N ARG A 284 1.39 -16.14 4.80
CA ARG A 284 0.96 -15.77 3.44
C ARG A 284 1.29 -16.90 2.48
N MET A 285 0.24 -17.53 1.95
CA MET A 285 0.35 -18.48 0.85
C MET A 285 0.51 -17.74 -0.48
N VAL A 286 1.51 -18.13 -1.26
CA VAL A 286 1.83 -17.51 -2.54
C VAL A 286 1.81 -18.59 -3.63
N ARG A 287 1.01 -18.37 -4.68
CA ARG A 287 0.96 -19.32 -5.81
C ARG A 287 2.32 -19.44 -6.48
N ALA A 288 2.82 -20.67 -6.61
CA ALA A 288 3.99 -21.02 -7.40
C ALA A 288 3.65 -21.00 -8.90
N GLY A 289 3.33 -19.82 -9.44
CA GLY A 289 2.98 -19.65 -10.86
C GLY A 289 2.10 -18.42 -11.09
N VAL A 290 2.36 -17.77 -12.24
CA VAL A 290 1.81 -16.51 -12.77
C VAL A 290 2.51 -15.25 -12.24
N GLY A 291 3.23 -14.60 -13.16
CA GLY A 291 3.90 -13.31 -12.99
C GLY A 291 2.96 -12.12 -12.95
#